data_AF-A0A9P5YS19-F1
#
_entry.id   AF-A0A9P5YS19-F1
#
_cell.length_a   1.000
_cell.length_b   1.000
_cell.length_c   1.000
_cell.angle_alpha   90.00
_cell.angle_beta   90.00
_cell.angle_gamma   90.00
#
_symmetry.space_group_name_H-M   'P 1'
#
loop_
_entity.id
_entity.type
_entity.pdbx_description
1 polymer ?
#
loop_
_entity_poly.entity_id
_entity_poly.type
_entity_poly.pdbx_seq_one_letter_code
_entity_poly.pdbx_strand_id
1 'polypeptide(L)'
;SAASADVTFISSDNTIFKLHSTHLNSGSAGFATPQKLDGSEPAQLPEPAKVLEILFQFIEPPPEAYGYRQPSVVEIEQSLFFQVAEAAEKYVVYSAMSNCITYMRQLTTTKPVEVLNHCTKHGYTDLADAAASQLLGVSLSTIAVNIHSPDVLRRWVSVSYPFICSVFFTYSIVKLVYYDKYHDVQRSGMRGARVPKFSSITI
;
A
#
# COMPACT_ATOMS: atom_id res chain seq x y z
N SER A 1 -24.95 26.37 -2.46
CA SER A 1 -26.12 25.52 -2.74
C SER A 1 -25.75 24.12 -2.31
N ALA A 2 -26.29 23.64 -1.18
CA ALA A 2 -25.97 22.31 -0.66
C ALA A 2 -26.74 21.28 -1.49
N ALA A 3 -26.16 20.85 -2.61
CA ALA A 3 -26.65 19.67 -3.30
C ALA A 3 -26.53 18.50 -2.32
N SER A 4 -27.57 17.70 -2.12
CA SER A 4 -27.47 16.50 -1.30
C SER A 4 -26.41 15.56 -1.87
N ALA A 5 -25.59 14.95 -1.02
CA ALA A 5 -24.64 13.91 -1.42
C ALA A 5 -25.31 12.89 -2.36
N ASP A 6 -24.64 12.61 -3.47
CA ASP A 6 -25.22 11.91 -4.64
C ASP A 6 -24.51 10.61 -5.00
N VAL A 7 -23.48 10.24 -4.22
CA VAL A 7 -22.77 8.96 -4.32
C VAL A 7 -22.79 8.28 -2.96
N THR A 8 -23.05 6.98 -2.95
CA THR A 8 -23.04 6.17 -1.72
C THR A 8 -22.04 5.03 -1.85
N PHE A 9 -21.14 4.92 -0.88
CA PHE A 9 -20.22 3.80 -0.71
C PHE A 9 -20.55 3.01 0.56
N ILE A 10 -20.25 1.72 0.56
CA ILE A 10 -20.37 0.85 1.73
C ILE A 10 -19.01 0.22 2.00
N SER A 11 -18.48 0.38 3.21
CA SER A 11 -17.23 -0.28 3.63
C SER A 11 -17.40 -1.79 3.84
N SER A 12 -16.29 -2.51 4.03
CA SER A 12 -16.34 -3.96 4.29
C SER A 12 -16.98 -4.32 5.63
N ASP A 13 -17.03 -3.40 6.58
CA ASP A 13 -17.74 -3.49 7.86
C ASP A 13 -19.14 -2.83 7.83
N ASN A 14 -19.70 -2.64 6.63
CA ASN A 14 -21.07 -2.17 6.36
C ASN A 14 -21.40 -0.75 6.84
N THR A 15 -20.39 0.12 6.95
CA THR A 15 -20.60 1.55 7.20
C THR A 15 -20.89 2.27 5.89
N ILE A 16 -21.92 3.13 5.90
CA ILE A 16 -22.39 3.85 4.72
C ILE A 16 -21.75 5.24 4.68
N PHE A 17 -21.11 5.58 3.57
CA PHE A 17 -20.54 6.90 3.30
C PHE A 17 -21.31 7.57 2.17
N LYS A 18 -21.70 8.82 2.38
CA LYS A 18 -22.38 9.64 1.37
C LYS A 18 -21.49 10.82 1.02
N LEU A 19 -21.14 10.95 -0.26
CA LEU A 19 -20.21 11.97 -0.76
C LEU A 19 -20.81 12.72 -1.95
N HIS A 20 -20.25 13.88 -2.25
CA HIS A 20 -20.56 14.61 -3.47
C HIS A 20 -19.64 14.15 -4.60
N SER A 21 -20.22 13.68 -5.71
CA SER A 21 -19.54 13.28 -6.94
C SER A 21 -18.59 14.37 -7.45
N THR A 22 -18.95 15.64 -7.25
CA THR A 22 -18.12 16.80 -7.61
C THR A 22 -16.79 16.82 -6.85
N HIS A 23 -16.81 16.58 -5.54
CA HIS A 23 -15.58 16.53 -4.74
C HIS A 23 -14.80 15.25 -5.04
N LEU A 24 -15.50 14.12 -5.16
CA LEU A 24 -14.90 12.84 -5.50
C LEU A 24 -14.10 12.91 -6.81
N ASN A 25 -14.72 13.38 -7.88
CA ASN A 25 -14.07 13.49 -9.20
C ASN A 25 -12.96 14.55 -9.23
N SER A 26 -12.99 15.53 -8.32
CA SER A 26 -11.94 16.56 -8.23
C SER A 26 -10.75 16.10 -7.38
N GLY A 27 -11.00 15.32 -6.33
CA GLY A 27 -10.00 14.87 -5.36
C GLY A 27 -9.42 13.49 -5.65
N SER A 28 -9.97 12.75 -6.62
CA SER A 28 -9.56 11.38 -6.92
C SER A 28 -9.83 10.95 -8.36
N ALA A 29 -9.20 9.85 -8.79
CA ALA A 29 -9.45 9.23 -10.10
C ALA A 29 -9.76 7.72 -10.06
N GLY A 30 -9.55 7.05 -8.92
CA GLY A 30 -9.67 5.59 -8.82
C GLY A 30 -11.03 5.09 -8.32
N PHE A 31 -11.94 5.98 -7.91
CA PHE A 31 -13.30 5.58 -7.57
C PHE A 31 -14.13 5.42 -8.84
N ALA A 32 -14.73 4.23 -9.01
CA ALA A 32 -15.80 4.04 -9.98
C ALA A 32 -17.05 4.73 -9.43
N THR A 33 -17.37 5.92 -9.91
CA THR A 33 -18.59 6.62 -9.52
C THR A 33 -19.79 5.85 -10.07
N PRO A 34 -20.66 5.24 -9.22
CA PRO A 34 -21.90 4.66 -9.71
C PRO A 34 -22.68 5.77 -10.44
N GLN A 35 -23.07 5.52 -11.69
CA GLN A 35 -23.82 6.51 -12.46
C GLN A 35 -25.09 6.90 -11.69
N LYS A 36 -25.47 8.19 -11.76
CA LYS A 36 -26.75 8.76 -11.30
C LYS A 36 -27.93 8.17 -12.08
N LEU A 37 -28.12 6.87 -11.99
CA LEU A 37 -29.35 6.21 -12.37
C LEU A 37 -30.11 6.00 -11.08
N ASP A 38 -31.33 6.51 -11.01
CA ASP A 38 -32.24 6.27 -9.90
C ASP A 38 -32.33 4.75 -9.68
N GLY A 39 -31.80 4.26 -8.55
CA GLY A 39 -31.69 2.83 -8.24
C GLY A 39 -30.30 2.20 -8.40
N SER A 40 -29.23 2.96 -8.64
CA SER A 40 -27.87 2.43 -8.60
C SER A 40 -27.52 1.92 -7.20
N GLU A 41 -27.12 0.65 -7.10
CA GLU A 41 -26.70 0.04 -5.84
C GLU A 41 -25.46 0.75 -5.28
N PRO A 42 -25.38 0.96 -3.96
CA PRO A 42 -24.19 1.51 -3.34
C PRO A 42 -22.94 0.69 -3.68
N ALA A 43 -21.84 1.37 -4.01
CA ALA A 43 -20.59 0.70 -4.34
C ALA A 43 -19.92 0.15 -3.07
N GLN A 44 -19.74 -1.17 -3.00
CA GLN A 44 -19.07 -1.82 -1.89
C GLN A 44 -17.54 -1.76 -2.05
N LEU A 45 -16.86 -1.26 -1.02
CA LEU A 45 -15.42 -1.13 -0.96
C LEU A 45 -14.84 -2.13 0.05
N PRO A 46 -13.72 -2.81 -0.25
CA PRO A 46 -13.15 -3.83 0.63
C PRO A 46 -12.47 -3.26 1.88
N GLU A 47 -12.18 -1.96 1.93
CA GLU A 47 -11.55 -1.31 3.07
C GLU A 47 -12.54 -1.10 4.23
N PRO A 48 -12.07 -1.21 5.50
CA PRO A 48 -12.90 -0.97 6.67
C PRO A 48 -13.24 0.52 6.81
N ALA A 49 -14.31 0.83 7.54
CA ALA A 49 -14.82 2.20 7.72
C ALA A 49 -13.73 3.18 8.16
N LYS A 50 -12.88 2.77 9.11
CA LYS A 50 -11.83 3.64 9.69
C LYS A 50 -10.81 4.11 8.65
N VAL A 51 -10.51 3.29 7.65
CA VAL A 51 -9.59 3.66 6.54
C VAL A 51 -10.29 4.64 5.61
N LEU A 52 -11.54 4.31 5.23
CA LEU A 52 -12.33 5.12 4.30
C LEU A 52 -12.70 6.48 4.89
N GLU A 53 -12.98 6.56 6.18
CA GLU A 53 -13.27 7.82 6.87
C GLU A 53 -12.11 8.81 6.72
N ILE A 54 -10.89 8.38 7.05
CA ILE A 54 -9.68 9.22 6.89
C ILE A 54 -9.47 9.58 5.42
N LEU A 55 -9.63 8.61 4.52
CA LEU A 55 -9.44 8.83 3.09
C LEU A 55 -10.45 9.84 2.52
N PHE A 56 -11.71 9.76 2.94
CA PHE A 56 -12.76 10.67 2.47
C PHE A 56 -12.64 12.06 3.07
N GLN A 57 -12.06 12.24 4.26
CA GLN A 57 -11.74 13.57 4.79
C GLN A 57 -10.76 14.35 3.89
N PHE A 58 -9.91 13.67 3.11
CA PHE A 58 -9.04 14.32 2.11
C PHE A 58 -9.78 14.82 0.86
N ILE A 59 -10.95 14.25 0.57
CA ILE A 59 -11.78 14.56 -0.60
C ILE A 59 -12.84 15.60 -0.22
N GLU A 60 -13.52 15.35 0.89
CA GLU A 60 -14.59 16.16 1.42
C GLU A 60 -14.36 16.35 2.92
N PRO A 61 -13.69 17.45 3.32
CA PRO A 61 -13.45 17.75 4.72
C PRO A 61 -14.76 17.86 5.49
N PRO A 62 -14.83 17.35 6.73
CA PRO A 62 -16.05 17.40 7.51
C PRO A 62 -16.44 18.86 7.79
N PRO A 63 -17.73 19.19 7.84
CA PRO A 63 -18.19 20.57 7.99
C PRO A 63 -17.72 21.23 9.30
N GLU A 64 -17.39 20.42 10.31
CA GLU A 64 -16.87 20.85 11.61
C GLU A 64 -15.37 21.18 11.59
N ALA A 65 -14.66 20.84 10.52
CA ALA A 65 -13.24 21.17 10.36
C ALA A 65 -13.08 22.68 10.14
N TYR A 66 -12.89 23.41 11.23
CA TYR A 66 -12.60 24.85 11.24
C TYR A 66 -11.41 25.16 10.32
N GLY A 67 -11.72 25.69 9.13
CA GLY A 67 -10.73 26.18 8.16
C GLY A 67 -10.38 25.23 7.01
N TYR A 68 -11.19 24.21 6.72
CA TYR A 68 -11.00 23.32 5.55
C TYR A 68 -9.59 22.70 5.48
N ARG A 69 -9.05 22.33 6.64
CA ARG A 69 -7.71 21.72 6.71
C ARG A 69 -7.78 20.25 6.31
N GLN A 70 -6.74 19.80 5.62
CA GLN A 70 -6.55 18.37 5.36
C GLN A 70 -6.26 17.63 6.66
N PRO A 71 -6.69 16.36 6.80
CA PRO A 71 -6.40 15.57 7.98
C PRO A 71 -4.89 15.34 8.12
N SER A 72 -4.41 15.37 9.36
CA SER A 72 -2.99 15.10 9.66
C SER A 72 -2.73 13.59 9.62
N VAL A 73 -1.83 13.16 8.74
CA VAL A 73 -1.41 11.75 8.68
C VAL A 73 -0.46 11.35 9.81
N VAL A 74 0.13 12.33 10.50
CA VAL A 74 1.16 12.13 11.54
C VAL A 74 0.56 11.58 12.84
N GLU A 75 -0.70 11.90 13.10
CA GLU A 75 -1.42 11.49 14.32
C GLU A 75 -2.10 10.12 14.18
N ILE A 76 -2.04 9.53 13.00
CA ILE A 76 -2.64 8.23 12.71
C ILE A 76 -1.74 7.13 13.28
N GLU A 77 -2.37 6.14 13.93
CA GLU A 77 -1.69 4.93 14.37
C GLU A 77 -1.04 4.21 13.17
N GLN A 78 0.20 3.72 13.33
CA GLN A 78 1.04 3.34 12.19
C GLN A 78 0.46 2.22 11.32
N SER A 79 -0.19 1.21 11.90
CA SER A 79 -0.77 0.13 11.10
C SER A 79 -1.97 0.61 10.27
N LEU A 80 -2.76 1.53 10.82
CA LEU A 80 -3.81 2.23 10.09
C LEU A 80 -3.25 3.17 9.02
N PHE A 81 -2.16 3.88 9.30
CA PHE A 81 -1.51 4.77 8.33
C PHE A 81 -1.13 4.05 7.03
N PHE A 82 -0.47 2.88 7.12
CA PHE A 82 -0.10 2.15 5.91
C PHE A 82 -1.32 1.62 5.14
N GLN A 83 -2.43 1.27 5.83
CA GLN A 83 -3.68 0.91 5.15
C GLN A 83 -4.30 2.11 4.42
N VAL A 84 -4.28 3.31 5.04
CA VAL A 84 -4.71 4.55 4.39
C VAL A 84 -3.84 4.88 3.19
N ALA A 85 -2.52 4.72 3.30
CA ALA A 85 -1.60 4.95 2.19
C ALA A 85 -1.87 3.99 1.02
N GLU A 86 -2.07 2.70 1.28
CA GLU A 86 -2.44 1.73 0.23
C GLU A 86 -3.79 2.06 -0.42
N ALA A 87 -4.78 2.48 0.37
CA ALA A 87 -6.08 2.90 -0.16
C ALA A 87 -5.97 4.20 -0.98
N ALA A 88 -5.13 5.15 -0.56
CA ALA A 88 -4.89 6.40 -1.27
C ALA A 88 -4.31 6.17 -2.66
N GLU A 89 -3.35 5.24 -2.79
CA GLU A 89 -2.80 4.84 -4.08
C GLU A 89 -3.85 4.11 -4.94
N LYS A 90 -4.56 3.14 -4.35
CA LYS A 90 -5.59 2.35 -5.05
C LYS A 90 -6.69 3.22 -5.65
N TYR A 91 -7.18 4.19 -4.89
CA TYR A 91 -8.25 5.10 -5.31
C TYR A 91 -7.73 6.40 -5.91
N VAL A 92 -6.41 6.55 -6.05
CA VAL A 92 -5.74 7.71 -6.62
C VAL A 92 -6.24 9.02 -5.97
N VAL A 93 -6.22 9.07 -4.64
CA VAL A 93 -6.65 10.26 -3.87
C VAL A 93 -5.45 11.20 -3.75
N TYR A 94 -5.40 12.20 -4.64
CA TYR A 94 -4.19 12.98 -4.90
C TYR A 94 -3.57 13.62 -3.65
N SER A 95 -4.41 14.25 -2.81
CA SER A 95 -3.98 14.90 -1.57
C SER A 95 -3.47 13.89 -0.55
N ALA A 96 -4.17 12.77 -0.37
CA ALA A 96 -3.77 11.72 0.55
C ALA A 96 -2.44 11.06 0.13
N MET A 97 -2.25 10.76 -1.17
CA MET A 97 -1.00 10.21 -1.70
C MET A 97 0.19 11.13 -1.37
N SER A 98 0.08 12.43 -1.69
CA SER A 98 1.15 13.40 -1.43
C SER A 98 1.49 13.53 0.05
N ASN A 99 0.47 13.56 0.93
CA ASN A 99 0.68 13.63 2.38
C ASN A 99 1.31 12.34 2.93
N CYS A 100 0.83 11.17 2.49
CA CYS A 100 1.38 9.88 2.92
C CYS A 100 2.84 9.73 2.52
N ILE A 101 3.20 10.04 1.27
CA ILE A 101 4.59 9.96 0.80
C ILE A 101 5.49 10.95 1.56
N THR A 102 5.00 12.16 1.84
CA THR A 102 5.76 13.14 2.63
C THR A 102 6.04 12.61 4.04
N TYR A 103 5.04 12.01 4.68
CA TYR A 103 5.22 11.43 6.01
C TYR A 103 6.10 10.17 5.99
N MET A 104 6.00 9.33 4.95
CA MET A 104 6.89 8.18 4.79
C MET A 104 8.37 8.55 4.71
N ARG A 105 8.72 9.72 4.17
CA ARG A 105 10.11 10.24 4.22
C ARG A 105 10.63 10.33 5.66
N GLN A 106 9.78 10.74 6.60
CA GLN A 106 10.12 10.83 8.01
C GLN A 106 10.15 9.45 8.69
N LEU A 107 9.37 8.49 8.18
CA LEU A 107 9.34 7.11 8.68
C LEU A 107 10.47 6.23 8.13
N THR A 108 11.28 6.72 7.18
CA THR A 108 12.38 5.92 6.59
C THR A 108 13.33 5.33 7.63
N THR A 109 13.61 6.03 8.72
CA THR A 109 14.53 5.57 9.77
C THR A 109 13.86 4.64 10.79
N THR A 110 12.57 4.84 11.07
CA THR A 110 11.85 4.11 12.11
C THR A 110 11.12 2.88 11.57
N LYS A 111 10.66 2.93 10.32
CA LYS A 111 9.87 1.91 9.60
C LYS A 111 10.37 1.66 8.17
N PRO A 112 11.68 1.39 7.98
CA PRO A 112 12.27 1.25 6.65
C PRO A 112 11.67 0.12 5.82
N VAL A 113 11.25 -0.99 6.44
CA VAL A 113 10.74 -2.15 5.70
C VAL A 113 9.35 -1.88 5.13
N GLU A 114 8.46 -1.31 5.95
CA GLU A 114 7.11 -0.95 5.54
C GLU A 114 7.14 0.15 4.45
N VAL A 115 8.00 1.16 4.62
CA VAL A 115 8.22 2.21 3.60
C VAL A 115 8.77 1.61 2.31
N LEU A 116 9.75 0.70 2.39
CA LEU A 116 10.32 0.02 1.21
C LEU A 116 9.25 -0.77 0.45
N ASN A 117 8.43 -1.57 1.15
CA ASN A 117 7.35 -2.34 0.54
C ASN A 117 6.34 -1.45 -0.19
N HIS A 118 5.93 -0.35 0.42
CA HIS A 118 4.98 0.59 -0.19
C HIS A 118 5.60 1.28 -1.41
N CYS A 119 6.78 1.88 -1.25
CA CYS A 119 7.42 2.68 -2.29
C CYS A 119 7.77 1.84 -3.53
N THR A 120 8.21 0.60 -3.33
CA THR A 120 8.52 -0.30 -4.46
C THR A 120 7.27 -0.77 -5.19
N LYS A 121 6.15 -0.96 -4.49
CA LYS A 121 4.86 -1.33 -5.09
C LYS A 121 4.30 -0.22 -5.97
N HIS A 122 4.42 1.03 -5.56
CA HIS A 122 3.81 2.19 -6.22
C HIS A 122 4.79 3.03 -7.05
N GLY A 123 6.06 2.61 -7.16
CA GLY A 123 7.04 3.21 -8.06
C GLY A 123 7.80 4.43 -7.52
N TYR A 124 7.78 4.68 -6.22
CA TYR A 124 8.54 5.75 -5.55
C TYR A 124 10.01 5.36 -5.34
N THR A 125 10.77 5.24 -6.43
CA THR A 125 12.14 4.70 -6.43
C THR A 125 13.09 5.42 -5.50
N ASP A 126 13.09 6.75 -5.47
CA ASP A 126 14.02 7.53 -4.65
C ASP A 126 13.82 7.29 -3.15
N LEU A 127 12.54 7.16 -2.75
CA LEU A 127 12.19 6.89 -1.36
C LEU A 127 12.40 5.42 -1.00
N ALA A 128 12.18 4.51 -1.95
CA ALA A 128 12.52 3.10 -1.80
C ALA A 128 14.04 2.92 -1.58
N ASP A 129 14.88 3.60 -2.36
CA ASP A 129 16.34 3.53 -2.21
C ASP A 129 16.79 4.14 -0.88
N ALA A 130 16.18 5.25 -0.46
CA ALA A 130 16.43 5.83 0.86
C ALA A 130 16.06 4.85 1.98
N ALA A 131 14.90 4.18 1.91
CA ALA A 131 14.50 3.19 2.90
C ALA A 131 15.39 1.94 2.88
N ALA A 132 15.77 1.46 1.68
CA ALA A 132 16.69 0.34 1.51
C ALA A 132 18.07 0.61 2.13
N SER A 133 18.56 1.85 2.06
CA SER A 133 19.83 2.25 2.67
C SER A 133 19.84 2.07 4.19
N GLN A 134 18.69 2.27 4.84
CA GLN A 134 18.53 2.08 6.29
C GLN A 134 18.53 0.60 6.70
N LEU A 135 18.37 -0.32 5.73
CA LEU A 135 18.39 -1.77 5.97
C LEU A 135 19.76 -2.39 5.75
N LEU A 136 20.77 -1.62 5.31
CA LEU A 136 22.12 -2.13 5.12
C LEU A 136 22.68 -2.66 6.45
N GLY A 137 23.22 -3.87 6.42
CA GLY A 137 23.74 -4.56 7.61
C GLY A 137 22.70 -5.33 8.43
N VAL A 138 21.40 -5.19 8.13
CA VAL A 138 20.36 -6.06 8.71
C VAL A 138 20.42 -7.44 8.05
N SER A 139 20.21 -8.50 8.83
CA SER A 139 20.30 -9.88 8.32
C SER A 139 19.25 -10.15 7.23
N LEU A 140 19.67 -10.85 6.16
CA LEU A 140 18.79 -11.21 5.04
C LEU A 140 17.55 -11.98 5.49
N SER A 141 17.70 -12.88 6.47
CA SER A 141 16.58 -13.66 7.02
C SER A 141 15.51 -12.77 7.65
N THR A 142 15.91 -11.72 8.38
CA THR A 142 14.97 -10.77 9.00
C THR A 142 14.22 -9.97 7.94
N ILE A 143 14.91 -9.55 6.88
CA ILE A 143 14.32 -8.73 5.81
C ILE A 143 13.37 -9.57 4.95
N ALA A 144 13.78 -10.78 4.56
CA ALA A 144 13.01 -11.64 3.65
C ALA A 144 11.65 -12.07 4.21
N VAL A 145 11.50 -12.14 5.54
CA VAL A 145 10.21 -12.41 6.17
C VAL A 145 9.24 -11.24 5.95
N ASN A 146 9.74 -10.01 5.95
CA ASN A 146 8.93 -8.79 5.94
C ASN A 146 8.79 -8.14 4.56
N ILE A 147 9.62 -8.49 3.57
CA ILE A 147 9.45 -8.03 2.19
C ILE A 147 8.37 -8.85 1.47
N HIS A 148 7.41 -8.16 0.86
CA HIS A 148 6.29 -8.79 0.16
C HIS A 148 6.63 -9.20 -1.28
N SER A 149 7.48 -8.42 -1.97
CA SER A 149 7.83 -8.66 -3.38
C SER A 149 9.19 -9.37 -3.54
N PRO A 150 9.26 -10.53 -4.22
CA PRO A 150 10.52 -11.21 -4.52
C PRO A 150 11.51 -10.33 -5.30
N ASP A 151 11.01 -9.47 -6.20
CA ASP A 151 11.85 -8.61 -7.03
C ASP A 151 12.55 -7.52 -6.20
N VAL A 152 11.89 -7.03 -5.16
CA VAL A 152 12.45 -6.05 -4.23
C VAL A 152 13.60 -6.67 -3.45
N LEU A 153 13.39 -7.88 -2.92
CA LEU A 153 14.42 -8.62 -2.21
C LEU A 153 15.62 -8.90 -3.12
N ARG A 154 15.37 -9.32 -4.36
CA ARG A 154 16.42 -9.55 -5.36
C ARG A 154 17.26 -8.30 -5.61
N ARG A 155 16.61 -7.14 -5.79
CA ARG A 155 17.28 -5.87 -6.02
C ARG A 155 18.09 -5.43 -4.80
N TRP A 156 17.52 -5.54 -3.61
CA TRP A 156 18.21 -5.19 -2.36
C TRP A 156 19.46 -6.05 -2.11
N VAL A 157 19.38 -7.38 -2.30
CA VAL A 157 20.53 -8.28 -2.16
C VAL A 157 21.66 -7.89 -3.12
N SER A 158 21.32 -7.52 -4.35
CA SER A 158 22.32 -7.14 -5.35
C SER A 158 23.12 -5.89 -4.96
N VAL A 159 22.47 -4.94 -4.29
CA VAL A 159 23.08 -3.70 -3.80
C VAL A 159 23.86 -3.94 -2.51
N SER A 160 23.34 -4.76 -1.60
CA SER A 160 23.92 -4.98 -0.27
C SER A 160 25.14 -5.91 -0.28
N TYR A 161 25.20 -6.83 -1.25
CA TYR A 161 26.26 -7.83 -1.34
C TYR A 161 26.86 -7.91 -2.76
N PRO A 162 27.52 -6.84 -3.25
CA PRO A 162 28.00 -6.78 -4.64
C PRO A 162 29.03 -7.86 -4.97
N PHE A 163 29.81 -8.31 -3.98
CA PHE A 163 30.82 -9.38 -4.15
C PHE A 163 30.23 -10.80 -4.17
N ILE A 164 29.06 -11.01 -3.56
CA ILE A 164 28.36 -12.31 -3.63
C ILE A 164 27.77 -12.50 -5.04
N CYS A 165 27.35 -11.40 -5.69
CA CYS A 165 26.83 -11.39 -7.05
C CYS A 165 27.84 -11.80 -8.13
N SER A 166 29.14 -11.57 -7.93
CA SER A 166 30.14 -11.79 -8.98
C SER A 166 30.59 -13.25 -9.13
N VAL A 167 30.32 -14.10 -8.13
CA VAL A 167 30.80 -15.49 -8.15
C VAL A 167 29.64 -16.50 -8.19
N PHE A 168 28.52 -16.29 -7.49
CA PHE A 168 27.37 -17.23 -7.54
C PHE A 168 26.03 -16.60 -7.10
N PHE A 169 24.96 -16.85 -7.87
CA PHE A 169 23.63 -17.19 -7.35
C PHE A 169 22.78 -16.13 -6.59
N THR A 170 22.56 -14.92 -7.10
CA THR A 170 21.47 -14.08 -6.52
C THR A 170 20.09 -14.72 -6.72
N TYR A 171 19.86 -15.36 -7.87
CA TYR A 171 18.58 -15.99 -8.17
C TYR A 171 18.25 -17.12 -7.19
N SER A 172 19.23 -17.95 -6.84
CA SER A 172 18.93 -19.13 -6.05
C SER A 172 18.99 -18.93 -4.55
N ILE A 173 19.72 -17.94 -4.02
CA ILE A 173 19.60 -17.56 -2.61
C ILE A 173 18.20 -17.00 -2.36
N VAL A 174 17.72 -16.11 -3.23
CA VAL A 174 16.34 -15.62 -3.17
C VAL A 174 15.36 -16.79 -3.31
N LYS A 175 15.56 -17.69 -4.29
CA LYS A 175 14.71 -18.86 -4.48
C LYS A 175 14.71 -19.79 -3.27
N LEU A 176 15.84 -20.01 -2.59
CA LEU A 176 15.97 -20.87 -1.40
C LEU A 176 15.24 -20.26 -0.21
N VAL A 177 15.49 -18.98 0.10
CA VAL A 177 14.81 -18.29 1.20
C VAL A 177 13.30 -18.23 0.98
N TYR A 178 12.87 -18.01 -0.27
CA TYR A 178 11.45 -17.97 -0.61
C TYR A 178 10.82 -19.37 -0.65
N TYR A 179 11.55 -20.41 -1.11
CA TYR A 179 11.11 -21.80 -1.02
C TYR A 179 10.89 -22.22 0.44
N ASP A 180 11.81 -21.85 1.33
CA ASP A 180 11.73 -22.16 2.75
C ASP A 180 10.51 -21.49 3.40
N LYS A 181 10.29 -20.20 3.10
CA LYS A 181 9.07 -19.47 3.51
C LYS A 181 7.79 -20.13 3.02
N TYR A 182 7.75 -20.60 1.76
CA TYR A 182 6.59 -21.33 1.23
C TYR A 182 6.39 -22.68 1.95
N HIS A 183 7.45 -23.41 2.27
CA HIS A 183 7.35 -24.69 2.96
C HIS A 183 6.94 -24.56 4.44
N ASP A 184 7.38 -23.52 5.13
CA ASP A 184 6.94 -23.24 6.51
C ASP A 184 5.46 -22.83 6.57
N VAL A 185 4.97 -22.08 5.57
CA VAL A 185 3.53 -21.76 5.44
C VAL A 185 2.69 -23.01 5.10
N GLN A 186 3.24 -23.96 4.34
CA GLN A 186 2.57 -25.24 4.08
C GLN A 186 2.56 -26.17 5.31
N ARG A 187 3.57 -26.10 6.18
CA ARG A 187 3.59 -26.82 7.46
C ARG A 187 2.63 -26.22 8.50
N SER A 188 2.32 -24.91 8.42
CA SER A 188 1.41 -24.23 9.35
C SER A 188 -0.09 -24.32 9.00
N GLY A 189 -0.46 -25.07 7.95
CA GLY A 189 -1.81 -25.64 7.85
C GLY A 189 -2.85 -24.92 6.97
N MET A 190 -2.47 -24.09 6.00
CA MET A 190 -3.41 -23.62 4.96
C MET A 190 -3.22 -24.37 3.64
N ARG A 191 -4.01 -25.44 3.45
CA ARG A 191 -4.12 -26.19 2.20
C ARG A 191 -4.89 -25.35 1.16
N GLY A 192 -4.20 -24.81 0.15
CA GLY A 192 -4.89 -24.19 -0.99
C GLY A 192 -4.08 -23.30 -1.93
N ALA A 193 -2.84 -22.94 -1.62
CA ALA A 193 -2.07 -22.05 -2.49
C ALA A 193 -1.59 -22.77 -3.77
N ARG A 194 -2.17 -22.38 -4.92
CA ARG A 194 -1.77 -22.86 -6.26
C ARG A 194 -0.38 -22.31 -6.58
N VAL A 195 0.61 -23.20 -6.76
CA VAL A 195 1.99 -22.84 -7.11
C VAL A 195 2.01 -22.08 -8.44
N PRO A 196 2.56 -20.85 -8.52
CA PRO A 196 2.77 -20.19 -9.80
C PRO A 196 3.84 -20.98 -10.59
N LYS A 197 3.46 -21.51 -11.75
CA LYS A 197 4.40 -22.11 -12.71
C LYS A 197 5.28 -21.01 -13.26
N PHE A 198 6.50 -20.91 -12.74
CA PHE A 198 7.56 -20.14 -13.40
C PHE A 198 8.13 -20.99 -14.54
N SER A 199 7.81 -20.61 -15.78
CA SER A 199 8.42 -21.16 -16.98
C SER A 199 9.91 -20.80 -17.00
N SER A 200 10.77 -21.81 -16.95
CA SER A 200 12.21 -21.67 -17.20
C SER A 200 12.42 -21.08 -18.59
N ILE A 201 13.03 -19.91 -18.66
CA ILE A 201 13.66 -19.42 -19.90
C ILE A 201 15.13 -19.78 -19.79
N THR A 202 15.57 -20.62 -20.74
CA THR A 202 16.94 -21.08 -20.87
C THR A 202 17.79 -19.95 -21.47
N ILE A 203 18.81 -19.57 -20.68
CA ILE A 203 20.04 -18.78 -20.93
C ILE A 203 20.02 -17.83 -22.14
#